data_AF-A0A7Y2K4P6-F1
#
_entry.id   AF-A0A7Y2K4P6-F1
#
_cell.length_a   1.000
_cell.length_b   1.000
_cell.length_c   1.000
_cell.angle_alpha   90.00
_cell.angle_beta   90.00
_cell.angle_gamma   90.00
#
_symmetry.space_group_name_H-M   'P 1'
#
loop_
_entity.id
_entity.type
_entity.pdbx_description
1 polymer ?
#
loop_
_entity_poly.entity_id
_entity_poly.type
_entity_poly.pdbx_seq_one_letter_code
_entity_poly.pdbx_strand_id
1 'polypeptide(L)'
;TRLREAGMNVIGIGEKKTPEAFIVACDKFIYIEILKYESGGSESGITKNKSSQKSDLDKITPMVIKMISSTISDLADDDGWAFLGDVGNLLQKKQPNFDSRNYGFQKLTPLIKSIKKFEIEQRESPKGRFKLIYVKNKE
;
A
#
# COMPACT_ATOMS: atom_id res chain seq x y z
N THR A 1 -16.49 -12.41 10.25
CA THR A 1 -17.19 -13.35 9.32
C THR A 1 -16.81 -14.74 9.74
N ARG A 2 -17.71 -15.72 9.58
CA ARG A 2 -17.45 -17.11 10.00
C ARG A 2 -16.15 -17.68 9.41
N LEU A 3 -15.81 -17.30 8.18
CA LEU A 3 -14.56 -17.72 7.54
C LEU A 3 -13.31 -17.16 8.26
N ARG A 4 -13.30 -15.87 8.61
CA ARG A 4 -12.19 -15.27 9.38
C ARG A 4 -12.10 -15.83 10.80
N GLU A 5 -13.25 -16.04 11.44
CA GLU A 5 -13.33 -16.66 12.77
C GLU A 5 -12.82 -18.10 12.78
N ALA A 6 -12.98 -18.83 11.67
CA ALA A 6 -12.41 -20.15 11.45
C ALA A 6 -10.91 -20.13 11.06
N GLY A 7 -10.26 -18.95 11.06
CA GLY A 7 -8.85 -18.80 10.70
C GLY A 7 -8.56 -18.88 9.20
N MET A 8 -9.59 -18.83 8.35
CA MET A 8 -9.42 -18.85 6.89
C MET A 8 -9.04 -17.46 6.39
N ASN A 9 -8.11 -17.40 5.43
CA ASN A 9 -7.76 -16.16 4.74
C ASN A 9 -8.86 -15.80 3.71
N VAL A 10 -9.52 -14.66 3.92
CA VAL A 10 -10.64 -14.19 3.10
C VAL A 10 -10.20 -13.06 2.18
N ILE A 11 -10.15 -13.36 0.88
CA ILE A 11 -9.85 -12.38 -0.17
C ILE A 11 -11.14 -12.01 -0.89
N GLY A 12 -11.55 -10.75 -0.79
CA GLY A 12 -12.64 -10.16 -1.55
C GLY A 12 -12.13 -9.52 -2.84
N ILE A 13 -12.92 -9.60 -3.90
CA ILE A 13 -12.63 -8.94 -5.19
C ILE A 13 -13.92 -8.25 -5.66
N GLY A 14 -13.83 -6.98 -6.06
CA GLY A 14 -15.01 -6.24 -6.51
C GLY A 14 -14.69 -4.84 -7.02
N GLU A 15 -15.73 -4.08 -7.34
CA GLU A 15 -15.62 -2.70 -7.84
C GLU A 15 -15.53 -1.69 -6.69
N LYS A 16 -15.13 -0.45 -6.99
CA LYS A 16 -15.10 0.63 -5.99
C LYS A 16 -16.45 0.95 -5.34
N LYS A 17 -17.55 0.58 -6.00
CA LYS A 17 -18.91 0.73 -5.47
C LYS A 17 -19.30 -0.36 -4.46
N THR A 18 -18.44 -1.35 -4.23
CA THR A 18 -18.70 -2.42 -3.25
C THR A 18 -18.93 -1.81 -1.86
N PRO A 19 -19.99 -2.22 -1.13
CA PRO A 19 -20.29 -1.68 0.19
C PRO A 19 -19.13 -1.88 1.18
N GLU A 20 -18.86 -0.86 1.98
CA GLU A 20 -17.78 -0.88 2.99
C GLU A 20 -17.90 -2.07 3.95
N ALA A 21 -19.13 -2.43 4.33
CA ALA A 21 -19.40 -3.59 5.18
C ALA A 21 -18.88 -4.92 4.60
N PHE A 22 -18.85 -5.07 3.28
CA PHE A 22 -18.27 -6.24 2.63
C PHE A 22 -16.74 -6.17 2.59
N ILE A 23 -16.18 -4.99 2.36
CA ILE A 23 -14.73 -4.76 2.32
C ILE A 23 -14.09 -5.09 3.67
N VAL A 24 -14.63 -4.53 4.77
CA VAL A 24 -14.12 -4.75 6.13
C VAL A 24 -14.32 -6.18 6.65
N ALA A 25 -15.19 -6.94 5.98
CA ALA A 25 -15.46 -8.35 6.27
C ALA A 25 -14.38 -9.31 5.72
N CYS A 26 -13.49 -8.83 4.83
CA CYS A 26 -12.36 -9.56 4.27
C CYS A 26 -11.06 -9.28 5.03
N ASP A 27 -10.04 -10.12 4.82
CA ASP A 27 -8.66 -9.83 5.25
C ASP A 27 -7.92 -8.99 4.21
N LYS A 28 -8.28 -9.16 2.93
CA LYS A 28 -7.82 -8.33 1.81
C LYS A 28 -8.95 -8.12 0.83
N PHE A 29 -9.06 -6.92 0.28
CA PHE A 29 -10.02 -6.58 -0.76
C PHE A 29 -9.27 -6.01 -1.98
N ILE A 30 -9.56 -6.55 -3.17
CA ILE A 30 -8.90 -6.17 -4.41
C ILE A 30 -9.93 -5.52 -5.34
N TYR A 31 -9.65 -4.28 -5.73
CA TYR A 31 -10.45 -3.56 -6.72
C TYR A 31 -10.18 -4.09 -8.13
N ILE A 32 -11.21 -4.37 -8.91
CA ILE A 32 -11.04 -4.85 -10.30
C ILE A 32 -10.46 -3.77 -11.22
N GLU A 33 -10.60 -2.50 -10.85
CA GLU A 33 -10.13 -1.34 -11.60
C GLU A 33 -8.60 -1.34 -11.73
N ILE A 34 -7.87 -1.92 -10.77
CA ILE A 34 -6.40 -1.98 -10.82
C ILE A 34 -5.89 -2.96 -11.88
N LEU A 35 -6.70 -3.95 -12.28
CA LEU A 35 -6.31 -4.95 -13.29
C LEU A 35 -6.18 -4.33 -14.69
N LYS A 36 -6.90 -3.24 -14.95
CA LYS A 36 -6.78 -2.46 -16.21
C LYS A 36 -5.44 -1.73 -16.34
N TYR A 37 -4.72 -1.55 -15.23
CA TYR A 37 -3.45 -0.84 -15.20
C TYR A 37 -2.26 -1.75 -15.52
N GLU A 38 -2.36 -3.06 -15.26
CA GLU A 38 -1.27 -4.02 -15.54
C GLU A 38 -1.04 -4.27 -17.04
N SER A 39 -2.08 -4.12 -17.87
CA SER A 39 -1.98 -4.21 -19.33
C SER A 39 -1.32 -2.98 -19.98
N GLY A 40 -0.87 -2.00 -19.19
CA GLY A 40 -0.43 -0.66 -19.61
C GLY A 40 0.99 -0.23 -19.24
N GLY A 41 1.95 -1.13 -19.02
CA GLY A 41 3.39 -0.83 -19.17
C GLY A 41 4.24 -0.65 -17.89
N SER A 42 5.26 -1.51 -17.81
CA SER A 42 6.67 -1.31 -17.39
C SER A 42 7.06 -0.15 -16.46
N GLU A 43 7.80 -0.53 -15.41
CA GLU A 43 8.54 0.32 -14.47
C GLU A 43 9.28 1.49 -15.13
N SER A 44 8.87 2.72 -14.84
CA SER A 44 9.76 3.88 -14.62
C SER A 44 8.94 5.11 -14.25
N GLY A 45 9.50 5.92 -13.35
CA GLY A 45 8.83 7.07 -12.74
C GLY A 45 8.23 8.06 -13.74
N ILE A 46 7.17 8.72 -13.29
CA ILE A 46 6.62 10.00 -13.76
C ILE A 46 6.90 10.27 -15.25
N THR A 47 6.12 9.65 -16.13
CA THR A 47 5.95 10.19 -17.49
C THR A 47 4.49 10.59 -17.69
N LYS A 48 4.33 11.90 -17.83
CA LYS A 48 3.12 12.57 -18.31
C LYS A 48 2.78 11.99 -19.69
N ASN A 49 1.81 11.08 -19.78
CA ASN A 49 0.95 10.90 -20.96
C ASN A 49 -0.12 9.83 -20.72
N LYS A 50 -1.35 10.27 -20.43
CA LYS A 50 -2.64 9.67 -20.83
C LYS A 50 -3.77 10.42 -20.13
N SER A 51 -4.31 11.40 -20.83
CA SER A 51 -5.39 12.30 -20.40
C SER A 51 -6.76 11.63 -20.27
N SER A 52 -6.88 10.30 -20.37
CA SER A 52 -8.15 9.57 -20.32
C SER A 52 -8.27 8.51 -19.21
N GLN A 53 -7.26 8.30 -18.36
CA GLN A 53 -7.27 7.24 -17.32
C GLN A 53 -7.16 7.73 -15.86
N LYS A 54 -7.24 9.04 -15.62
CA LYS A 54 -7.16 9.62 -14.25
C LYS A 54 -8.44 9.43 -13.43
N SER A 55 -9.55 8.98 -14.00
CA SER A 55 -10.84 8.89 -13.30
C SER A 55 -10.88 7.82 -12.22
N ASP A 56 -10.08 6.76 -12.37
CA ASP A 56 -10.22 5.54 -11.55
C ASP A 56 -9.12 5.43 -10.48
N LEU A 57 -8.20 6.38 -10.39
CA LEU A 57 -7.14 6.40 -9.36
C LEU A 57 -7.58 7.18 -8.12
N ASP A 58 -7.24 6.64 -6.96
CA ASP A 58 -7.43 7.32 -5.70
C ASP A 58 -6.40 8.44 -5.53
N LYS A 59 -6.83 9.54 -4.90
CA LYS A 59 -5.93 10.62 -4.51
C LYS A 59 -5.25 10.25 -3.19
N ILE A 60 -3.97 10.59 -3.08
CA ILE A 60 -3.26 10.53 -1.81
C ILE A 60 -3.76 11.68 -0.94
N THR A 61 -4.74 11.40 -0.08
CA THR A 61 -5.33 12.39 0.82
C THR A 61 -4.48 12.55 2.10
N PRO A 62 -4.65 13.65 2.85
CA PRO A 62 -4.02 13.79 4.17
C PRO A 62 -4.36 12.65 5.14
N MET A 63 -5.54 12.05 5.01
CA MET A 63 -5.96 10.89 5.81
C MET A 63 -5.11 9.66 5.48
N VAL A 64 -4.85 9.38 4.19
CA VAL A 64 -3.97 8.29 3.77
C VAL A 64 -2.55 8.51 4.29
N ILE A 65 -2.03 9.73 4.18
CA ILE A 65 -0.69 10.08 4.68
C ILE A 65 -0.64 9.90 6.20
N LYS A 66 -1.66 10.33 6.93
CA LYS A 66 -1.77 10.15 8.39
C LYS A 66 -1.81 8.67 8.77
N MET A 67 -2.56 7.84 8.05
CA MET A 67 -2.63 6.40 8.29
C MET A 67 -1.28 5.71 8.05
N ILE A 68 -0.58 6.08 6.98
CA ILE A 68 0.77 5.57 6.71
C ILE A 68 1.73 6.02 7.83
N SER A 69 1.70 7.30 8.17
CA SER A 69 2.58 7.88 9.20
C SER A 69 2.38 7.24 10.57
N SER A 70 1.12 7.04 11.00
CA SER A 70 0.84 6.36 12.27
C SER A 70 1.26 4.90 12.24
N THR A 71 1.07 4.21 11.11
CA THR A 71 1.50 2.81 10.97
C THR A 71 3.02 2.66 10.96
N ILE A 72 3.75 3.65 10.45
CA ILE A 72 5.21 3.72 10.58
C ILE A 72 5.59 3.90 12.05
N SER A 73 4.96 4.84 12.76
CA SER A 73 5.22 5.07 14.19
C SER A 73 4.94 3.84 15.05
N ASP A 74 3.88 3.09 14.75
CA ASP A 74 3.52 1.87 15.50
C ASP A 74 4.55 0.73 15.35
N LEU A 75 5.37 0.77 14.29
CA LEU A 75 6.34 -0.27 13.93
C LEU A 75 7.79 0.22 13.95
N ALA A 76 8.00 1.48 14.34
CA ALA A 76 9.32 2.08 14.39
C ALA A 76 10.15 1.46 15.52
N ASP A 77 11.42 1.21 15.24
CA ASP A 77 12.43 0.93 16.26
C ASP A 77 12.81 2.19 17.06
N ASP A 78 13.75 2.05 17.99
CA ASP A 78 14.21 3.14 18.85
C ASP A 78 14.84 4.31 18.05
N ASP A 79 15.35 4.03 16.85
CA ASP A 79 15.91 5.03 15.93
C ASP A 79 14.85 5.67 15.02
N GLY A 80 13.58 5.24 15.15
CA GLY A 80 12.44 5.73 14.39
C GLY A 80 12.23 5.05 13.03
N TRP A 81 12.93 3.96 12.73
CA TRP A 81 12.85 3.24 11.46
C TRP A 81 11.92 2.04 11.55
N ALA A 82 11.05 1.87 10.55
CA ALA A 82 10.19 0.72 10.41
C ALA A 82 10.54 -0.07 9.15
N PHE A 83 10.52 -1.41 9.22
CA PHE A 83 10.66 -2.24 8.02
C PHE A 83 9.43 -2.08 7.12
N LEU A 84 9.65 -1.69 5.86
CA LEU A 84 8.57 -1.35 4.94
C LEU A 84 7.64 -2.54 4.65
N GLY A 85 8.15 -3.77 4.71
CA GLY A 85 7.33 -4.98 4.56
C GLY A 85 6.27 -5.09 5.66
N ASP A 86 6.66 -4.84 6.91
CA ASP A 86 5.74 -4.89 8.05
C ASP A 86 4.74 -3.74 8.03
N VAL A 87 5.18 -2.55 7.61
CA VAL A 87 4.29 -1.41 7.37
C VAL A 87 3.23 -1.77 6.34
N GLY A 88 3.61 -2.37 5.21
CA GLY A 88 2.66 -2.83 4.18
C GLY A 88 1.68 -3.89 4.68
N ASN A 89 2.14 -4.80 5.56
CA ASN A 89 1.29 -5.82 6.18
C ASN A 89 0.29 -5.20 7.16
N LEU A 90 0.73 -4.28 8.02
CA LEU A 90 -0.14 -3.62 8.99
C LEU A 90 -1.15 -2.68 8.31
N LEU A 91 -0.76 -2.00 7.22
CA LEU A 91 -1.68 -1.21 6.40
C LEU A 91 -2.83 -2.06 5.84
N GLN A 92 -2.54 -3.24 5.28
CA GLN A 92 -3.57 -4.15 4.78
C GLN A 92 -4.47 -4.67 5.91
N LYS A 93 -3.92 -4.93 7.11
CA LYS A 93 -4.72 -5.34 8.28
C LYS A 93 -5.65 -4.24 8.78
N LYS A 94 -5.19 -2.98 8.81
CA LYS A 94 -6.00 -1.82 9.23
C LYS A 94 -7.03 -1.44 8.18
N GLN A 95 -6.68 -1.57 6.91
CA GLN A 95 -7.50 -1.20 5.77
C GLN A 95 -7.41 -2.28 4.68
N PRO A 96 -8.35 -3.26 4.63
CA PRO A 96 -8.27 -4.41 3.72
C PRO A 96 -8.20 -4.07 2.23
N ASN A 97 -8.77 -2.93 1.82
CA ASN A 97 -8.74 -2.44 0.44
C ASN A 97 -7.50 -1.59 0.10
N PHE A 98 -6.54 -1.42 1.03
CA PHE A 98 -5.32 -0.67 0.75
C PHE A 98 -4.42 -1.44 -0.22
N ASP A 99 -4.22 -0.88 -1.41
CA ASP A 99 -3.27 -1.35 -2.41
C ASP A 99 -2.57 -0.15 -3.06
N SER A 100 -1.26 -0.25 -3.30
CA SER A 100 -0.49 0.84 -3.93
C SER A 100 -0.98 1.14 -5.35
N ARG A 101 -1.54 0.14 -6.03
CA ARG A 101 -2.05 0.26 -7.39
C ARG A 101 -3.30 1.13 -7.46
N ASN A 102 -4.07 1.23 -6.37
CA ASN A 102 -5.19 2.16 -6.28
C ASN A 102 -4.75 3.61 -6.51
N TYR A 103 -3.51 3.93 -6.15
CA TYR A 103 -2.90 5.25 -6.28
C TYR A 103 -1.99 5.37 -7.52
N GLY A 104 -1.95 4.35 -8.38
CA GLY A 104 -1.12 4.34 -9.59
C GLY A 104 0.32 3.85 -9.38
N PHE A 105 0.60 3.14 -8.30
CA PHE A 105 1.94 2.60 -8.02
C PHE A 105 1.95 1.07 -7.99
N GLN A 106 2.84 0.45 -8.76
CA GLN A 106 2.98 -1.02 -8.82
C GLN A 106 3.45 -1.65 -7.50
N LYS A 107 4.16 -0.89 -6.67
CA LYS A 107 4.76 -1.35 -5.42
C LYS A 107 4.58 -0.28 -4.34
N LEU A 108 4.66 -0.69 -3.08
CA LEU A 108 4.58 0.24 -1.94
C LEU A 108 5.75 1.23 -1.90
N THR A 109 6.97 0.79 -2.24
CA THR A 109 8.15 1.65 -2.23
C THR A 109 7.98 2.93 -3.07
N PRO A 110 7.59 2.89 -4.36
CA PRO A 110 7.38 4.10 -5.14
C PRO A 110 6.19 4.96 -4.64
N LEU A 111 5.14 4.36 -4.06
CA LEU A 111 4.08 5.12 -3.40
C LEU A 111 4.65 5.95 -2.23
N ILE A 112 5.39 5.31 -1.33
CA ILE A 112 6.01 6.01 -0.18
C ILE A 112 7.01 7.06 -0.66
N LYS A 113 7.85 6.76 -1.67
CA LYS A 113 8.80 7.73 -2.26
C LYS A 113 8.11 8.97 -2.83
N SER A 114 6.89 8.82 -3.36
CA SER A 114 6.13 9.95 -3.92
C SER A 114 5.66 10.94 -2.86
N ILE A 115 5.56 10.49 -1.60
CA ILE A 115 5.10 11.29 -0.47
C ILE A 115 6.32 11.91 0.22
N LYS A 116 6.47 13.23 0.11
CA LYS A 116 7.66 13.95 0.62
C LYS A 116 7.82 13.94 2.16
N LYS A 117 6.88 13.35 2.90
CA LYS A 117 6.87 13.24 4.37
C LYS A 117 7.62 12.03 4.93
N PHE A 118 8.12 11.14 4.07
CA PHE A 118 8.80 9.93 4.51
C PHE A 118 10.24 9.90 4.03
N GLU A 119 11.11 9.36 4.86
CA GLU A 119 12.48 9.00 4.53
C GLU A 119 12.54 7.50 4.24
N ILE A 120 13.37 7.09 3.28
CA ILE A 120 13.51 5.68 2.90
C ILE A 120 14.98 5.32 2.82
N GLU A 121 15.36 4.23 3.47
CA GLU A 121 16.70 3.67 3.47
C GLU A 121 16.68 2.24 2.94
N GLN A 122 17.73 1.84 2.22
CA GLN A 122 17.94 0.45 1.82
C GLN A 122 19.08 -0.13 2.64
N ARG A 123 18.79 -1.19 3.40
CA ARG A 123 19.78 -1.91 4.22
C ARG A 123 20.07 -3.27 3.61
N GLU A 124 21.31 -3.72 3.71
CA GLU A 124 21.67 -5.07 3.27
C GLU A 124 21.06 -6.10 4.23
N SER A 125 20.49 -7.17 3.68
CA SER A 125 20.06 -8.29 4.52
C SER A 125 21.30 -9.05 5.02
N PRO A 126 21.33 -9.49 6.29
CA PRO A 126 22.37 -10.36 6.82
C PRO A 126 22.59 -11.66 6.00
N LYS A 127 21.58 -12.07 5.22
CA LYS A 127 21.60 -13.26 4.35
C LYS A 127 21.85 -12.96 2.87
N GLY A 128 22.30 -11.74 2.55
CA GLY A 128 22.99 -11.36 1.31
C GLY A 128 22.20 -11.37 -0.01
N ARG A 129 20.97 -11.89 -0.06
CA ARG A 129 20.26 -12.07 -1.34
C ARG A 129 19.34 -10.91 -1.73
N PHE A 130 18.85 -10.13 -0.76
CA PHE A 130 17.88 -9.05 -1.02
C PHE A 130 18.17 -7.84 -0.14
N LYS A 131 17.91 -6.64 -0.68
CA LYS A 131 17.94 -5.40 0.11
C LYS A 131 16.62 -5.24 0.87
N LEU A 132 16.71 -4.93 2.15
CA LEU A 132 15.57 -4.58 2.99
C LEU A 132 15.32 -3.08 2.88
N ILE A 133 14.05 -2.68 2.86
CA ILE A 133 13.68 -1.27 2.77
C ILE A 133 13.11 -0.85 4.11
N TYR A 134 13.66 0.23 4.66
CA TYR A 134 13.21 0.85 5.90
C TYR A 134 12.62 2.22 5.58
N VAL A 135 11.64 2.64 6.38
CA VAL A 135 10.94 3.91 6.23
C VAL A 135 10.84 4.59 7.59
N LYS A 136 10.99 5.91 7.61
CA LYS A 136 10.85 6.77 8.79
C LYS A 136 10.00 7.99 8.48
N ASN A 137 9.27 8.49 9.48
CA ASN A 137 8.57 9.77 9.39
C ASN A 137 9.59 10.92 9.40
N LYS A 138 9.48 11.84 8.44
CA LYS A 138 10.22 13.10 8.52
C LYS A 138 9.54 14.03 9.52
N GLU A 139 10.36 14.72 10.29
CA GLU A 139 9.93 15.83 11.16
C GLU A 139 9.34 17.00 10.35
#